data_AF-A0A1H9QBX2-F1
#
_entry.id   AF-A0A1H9QBX2-F1
#
_cell.length_a   1.000
_cell.length_b   1.000
_cell.length_c   1.000
_cell.angle_alpha   90.00
_cell.angle_beta   90.00
_cell.angle_gamma   90.00
#
_symmetry.space_group_name_H-M   'P 1'
#
loop_
_entity.id
_entity.type
_entity.pdbx_description
1 polymer ?
#
loop_
_entity_poly.entity_id
_entity_poly.type
_entity_poly.pdbx_seq_one_letter_code
_entity_poly.pdbx_strand_id
1 'polypeptide(L)'
;MVAQIIFLVLTLAAIALFTINLRKIIRNIRLGKPADRNDQPQKRLMTMLRVAFGQSKMVVRPIPALLHFFVYIGFVIINIEVLEIMIDGIFGTHRIFNGLGGLYNFLIGSFEILALTVWVSCAIFLIRRNILKMKRFTGVEMTTWPKSDANYILITEILLMSAFLLMNAADAKLQALGASHYVQAGAFPVSQFLMDLLPDSESALIAVERGCWWFHIIGILAFLNYLPYSKHFHILFAFPNTYFSNLEPKGEFTNMASVTNEVKAMLDPSFVPAETEPGKFGAKDVTDLTWVNLMNAYTCTECGRCTSVCPANITGKLLSPRKIMMDTRDRITEVGQNIDKHGADHQDGKSLLDDYISREEIWACTSCNACVQACPVNIDPLQIIIDLRRYAVMEESQAPSSINAMMGNIENNQAPWKYSPADRFNWAEGD
;
A
#
# COMPACT_ATOMS: atom_id res chain seq x y z
N MET A 1 -21.63 5.28 -33.19
CA MET A 1 -20.21 5.20 -33.59
C MET A 1 -19.34 6.24 -32.90
N VAL A 2 -19.74 7.52 -32.83
CA VAL A 2 -18.94 8.57 -32.17
C VAL A 2 -18.66 8.26 -30.68
N ALA A 3 -19.68 7.83 -29.93
CA ALA A 3 -19.53 7.45 -28.52
C ALA A 3 -18.52 6.30 -28.31
N GLN A 4 -18.57 5.26 -29.15
CA GLN A 4 -17.62 4.14 -29.09
C GLN A 4 -16.18 4.59 -29.40
N ILE A 5 -15.99 5.49 -30.38
CA ILE A 5 -14.67 6.04 -30.70
C ILE A 5 -14.12 6.83 -29.51
N ILE A 6 -14.93 7.69 -28.90
CA ILE A 6 -14.55 8.44 -27.69
C ILE A 6 -14.18 7.47 -26.56
N PHE A 7 -15.00 6.45 -26.34
CA PHE A 7 -14.76 5.42 -25.32
C PHE A 7 -13.42 4.71 -25.52
N LEU A 8 -13.14 4.25 -26.73
CA LEU A 8 -11.90 3.57 -27.09
C LEU A 8 -10.68 4.47 -26.91
N VAL A 9 -10.75 5.72 -27.37
CA VAL A 9 -9.65 6.68 -27.22
C VAL A 9 -9.36 6.94 -25.74
N LEU A 10 -10.39 7.19 -24.93
CA LEU A 10 -10.23 7.41 -23.48
C LEU A 10 -9.65 6.19 -22.77
N THR A 11 -10.15 4.99 -23.09
CA THR A 11 -9.66 3.73 -22.51
C THR A 11 -8.20 3.49 -22.86
N LEU A 12 -7.82 3.60 -24.13
CA LEU A 12 -6.44 3.38 -24.59
C LEU A 12 -5.50 4.42 -23.98
N ALA A 13 -5.89 5.70 -23.94
CA ALA A 13 -5.11 6.75 -23.31
C ALA A 13 -4.91 6.49 -21.80
N ALA A 14 -5.98 6.11 -21.09
CA ALA A 14 -5.91 5.80 -19.66
C ALA A 14 -4.98 4.60 -19.37
N ILE A 15 -5.05 3.52 -20.17
CA ILE A 15 -4.17 2.36 -20.02
C ILE A 15 -2.72 2.72 -20.35
N ALA A 16 -2.48 3.50 -21.40
CA ALA A 16 -1.14 3.93 -21.78
C ALA A 16 -0.48 4.79 -20.68
N LEU A 17 -1.20 5.78 -20.16
CA LEU A 17 -0.72 6.65 -19.07
C LEU A 17 -0.44 5.85 -17.80
N PHE A 18 -1.34 4.95 -17.41
CA PHE A 18 -1.15 4.08 -16.24
C PHE A 18 0.09 3.21 -16.41
N THR A 19 0.26 2.59 -17.59
CA THR A 19 1.41 1.72 -17.90
C THR A 19 2.74 2.48 -17.83
N ILE A 20 2.79 3.72 -18.33
CA ILE A 20 3.99 4.57 -18.26
C ILE A 20 4.36 4.84 -16.79
N ASN A 21 3.39 5.26 -15.98
CA ASN A 21 3.63 5.58 -14.57
C ASN A 21 3.98 4.35 -13.73
N LEU A 22 3.32 3.21 -13.99
CA LEU A 22 3.66 1.94 -13.35
C LEU A 22 5.10 1.51 -13.69
N ARG A 23 5.53 1.65 -14.95
CA ARG A 23 6.92 1.36 -15.35
C ARG A 23 7.93 2.24 -14.63
N LYS A 24 7.62 3.52 -14.41
CA LYS A 24 8.48 4.42 -13.61
C LYS A 24 8.61 3.94 -12.16
N ILE A 25 7.51 3.53 -11.53
CA ILE A 25 7.56 2.98 -10.16
C ILE A 25 8.36 1.68 -10.13
N ILE A 26 8.15 0.77 -11.07
CA ILE A 26 8.92 -0.49 -11.16
C ILE A 26 10.42 -0.19 -11.36
N ARG A 27 10.77 0.77 -12.22
CA ARG A 27 12.16 1.22 -12.37
C ARG A 27 12.71 1.73 -11.04
N ASN A 28 11.97 2.61 -10.35
CA ASN A 28 12.39 3.19 -9.08
C ASN A 28 12.61 2.10 -8.01
N ILE A 29 11.74 1.09 -7.94
CA ILE A 29 11.91 -0.08 -7.06
C ILE A 29 13.20 -0.85 -7.39
N ARG A 30 13.51 -0.98 -8.69
CA ARG A 30 14.71 -1.68 -9.18
C ARG A 30 16.01 -0.88 -9.01
N LEU A 31 15.95 0.37 -8.55
CA LEU A 31 17.16 1.12 -8.17
C LEU A 31 17.77 0.60 -6.85
N GLY A 32 17.00 -0.14 -6.05
CA GLY A 32 17.50 -0.74 -4.83
C GLY A 32 18.41 -1.93 -5.10
N LYS A 33 19.28 -2.23 -4.12
CA LYS A 33 20.19 -3.37 -4.14
C LYS A 33 19.45 -4.69 -4.33
N PRO A 34 20.11 -5.70 -4.95
CA PRO A 34 19.54 -7.04 -5.05
C PRO A 34 19.30 -7.62 -3.65
N ALA A 35 18.19 -8.34 -3.51
CA ALA A 35 17.86 -9.12 -2.33
C ALA A 35 17.24 -10.43 -2.77
N ASP A 36 17.70 -11.52 -2.17
CA ASP A 36 17.14 -12.84 -2.45
C ASP A 36 15.86 -13.05 -1.64
N ARG A 37 14.74 -13.14 -2.36
CA ARG A 37 13.41 -13.46 -1.84
C ARG A 37 12.68 -14.44 -2.77
N ASN A 38 13.44 -15.23 -3.53
CA ASN A 38 12.88 -16.23 -4.46
C ASN A 38 12.88 -17.65 -3.88
N ASP A 39 13.39 -17.82 -2.66
CA ASP A 39 13.34 -19.06 -1.90
C ASP A 39 11.90 -19.46 -1.53
N GLN A 40 11.67 -20.75 -1.32
CA GLN A 40 10.43 -21.29 -0.73
C GLN A 40 9.12 -20.79 -1.41
N PRO A 41 8.96 -20.91 -2.74
CA PRO A 41 7.85 -20.31 -3.50
C PRO A 41 6.47 -20.75 -2.99
N GLN A 42 6.32 -22.01 -2.56
CA GLN A 42 5.06 -22.50 -2.00
C GLN A 42 4.66 -21.76 -0.71
N LYS A 43 5.61 -21.54 0.22
CA LYS A 43 5.33 -20.81 1.48
C LYS A 43 5.02 -19.34 1.22
N ARG A 44 5.70 -18.72 0.25
CA ARG A 44 5.44 -17.34 -0.20
C ARG A 44 4.06 -17.19 -0.81
N LEU A 45 3.67 -18.09 -1.72
CA LEU A 45 2.34 -18.11 -2.32
C LEU A 45 1.26 -18.28 -1.24
N MET A 46 1.46 -19.22 -0.30
CA MET A 46 0.52 -19.44 0.80
C MET A 46 0.41 -18.22 1.73
N THR A 47 1.52 -17.51 1.95
CA THR A 47 1.54 -16.26 2.74
C THR A 47 0.76 -15.16 2.02
N MET A 48 0.97 -14.99 0.72
CA MET A 48 0.22 -14.03 -0.10
C MET A 48 -1.28 -14.37 -0.11
N LEU A 49 -1.65 -15.63 -0.35
CA LEU A 49 -3.06 -16.07 -0.33
C LEU A 49 -3.69 -15.81 1.04
N ARG A 50 -3.01 -16.15 2.14
CA ARG A 50 -3.52 -15.94 3.49
C ARG A 50 -3.68 -14.46 3.84
N VAL A 51 -2.72 -13.61 3.45
CA VAL A 51 -2.68 -12.20 3.87
C VAL A 51 -3.43 -11.29 2.89
N ALA A 52 -3.13 -11.35 1.60
CA ALA A 52 -3.72 -10.47 0.60
C ALA A 52 -5.15 -10.87 0.22
N PHE A 53 -5.40 -12.15 -0.07
CA PHE A 53 -6.76 -12.64 -0.39
C PHE A 53 -7.57 -12.91 0.88
N GLY A 54 -6.99 -13.62 1.86
CA GLY A 54 -7.68 -14.01 3.09
C GLY A 54 -7.81 -12.90 4.14
N GLN A 55 -7.21 -11.73 3.93
CA GLN A 55 -7.22 -10.58 4.85
C GLN A 55 -6.92 -10.93 6.31
N SER A 56 -6.10 -11.97 6.57
CA SER A 56 -5.94 -12.57 7.90
C SER A 56 -5.43 -11.61 8.99
N LYS A 57 -4.81 -10.49 8.59
CA LYS A 57 -4.29 -9.46 9.50
C LYS A 57 -5.29 -8.33 9.78
N MET A 58 -6.34 -8.19 8.97
CA MET A 58 -7.32 -7.12 9.12
C MET A 58 -8.22 -7.34 10.34
N VAL A 59 -8.60 -8.59 10.60
CA VAL A 59 -9.53 -9.04 11.66
C VAL A 59 -9.10 -8.67 13.08
N VAL A 60 -7.83 -8.34 13.30
CA VAL A 60 -7.31 -7.81 14.59
C VAL A 60 -8.11 -6.59 15.07
N ARG A 61 -8.70 -5.81 14.15
CA ARG A 61 -9.64 -4.74 14.50
C ARG A 61 -11.01 -5.00 13.82
N PRO A 62 -12.00 -5.52 14.56
CA PRO A 62 -13.27 -6.00 13.98
C PRO A 62 -14.01 -4.96 13.13
N ILE A 63 -14.15 -3.72 13.62
CA ILE A 63 -14.92 -2.69 12.90
C ILE A 63 -14.26 -2.33 11.55
N PRO A 64 -12.97 -1.91 11.48
CA PRO A 64 -12.31 -1.71 10.19
C PRO A 64 -12.26 -2.97 9.32
N ALA A 65 -12.18 -4.17 9.91
CA ALA A 65 -12.17 -5.41 9.15
C ALA A 65 -13.49 -5.64 8.44
N LEU A 66 -14.63 -5.47 9.13
CA LEU A 66 -15.96 -5.64 8.55
C LEU A 66 -16.21 -4.64 7.42
N LEU A 67 -15.93 -3.35 7.66
CA LEU A 67 -16.13 -2.31 6.66
C LEU A 67 -15.22 -2.53 5.43
N HIS A 68 -13.94 -2.87 5.65
CA HIS A 68 -13.02 -3.16 4.56
C HIS A 68 -13.36 -4.45 3.81
N PHE A 69 -13.95 -5.43 4.49
CA PHE A 69 -14.42 -6.65 3.85
C PHE A 69 -15.48 -6.35 2.79
N PHE A 70 -16.48 -5.51 3.10
CA PHE A 70 -17.48 -5.09 2.11
C PHE A 70 -16.86 -4.30 0.94
N VAL A 71 -15.92 -3.39 1.23
CA VAL A 71 -15.18 -2.68 0.18
C VAL A 71 -14.40 -3.65 -0.71
N TYR A 72 -13.72 -4.63 -0.11
CA TYR A 72 -12.91 -5.60 -0.84
C TYR A 72 -13.74 -6.56 -1.69
N ILE A 73 -14.77 -7.18 -1.11
CA ILE A 73 -15.63 -8.12 -1.85
C ILE A 73 -16.45 -7.38 -2.90
N GLY A 74 -16.92 -6.17 -2.59
CA GLY A 74 -17.53 -5.26 -3.56
C GLY A 74 -16.59 -4.99 -4.72
N PHE A 75 -15.36 -4.56 -4.45
CA PHE A 75 -14.35 -4.34 -5.49
C PHE A 75 -14.13 -5.60 -6.35
N VAL A 76 -13.87 -6.76 -5.75
CA VAL A 76 -13.57 -8.00 -6.52
C VAL A 76 -14.75 -8.43 -7.38
N ILE A 77 -15.97 -8.41 -6.85
CA ILE A 77 -17.15 -8.93 -7.53
C ILE A 77 -17.68 -7.92 -8.57
N ILE A 78 -17.70 -6.63 -8.26
CA ILE A 78 -18.17 -5.56 -9.18
C ILE A 78 -17.27 -5.43 -10.41
N ASN A 79 -16.01 -5.91 -10.38
CA ASN A 79 -15.18 -5.94 -11.59
C ASN A 79 -15.80 -6.79 -12.73
N ILE A 80 -16.67 -7.77 -12.43
CA ILE A 80 -17.43 -8.51 -13.45
C ILE A 80 -18.43 -7.59 -14.16
N GLU A 81 -19.10 -6.71 -13.42
CA GLU A 81 -19.98 -5.68 -13.98
C GLU A 81 -19.20 -4.64 -14.79
N VAL A 82 -18.03 -4.22 -14.29
CA VAL A 82 -17.15 -3.31 -15.03
C VAL A 82 -16.74 -3.93 -16.37
N LEU A 83 -16.52 -5.25 -16.44
CA LEU A 83 -16.28 -5.94 -17.70
C LEU A 83 -17.47 -5.82 -18.67
N GLU A 84 -18.70 -5.97 -18.18
CA GLU A 84 -19.90 -5.73 -19.00
C GLU A 84 -19.97 -4.29 -19.51
N ILE A 85 -19.81 -3.31 -18.61
CA ILE A 85 -19.77 -1.87 -18.94
C ILE A 85 -18.71 -1.58 -20.02
N MET A 86 -17.54 -2.21 -19.92
CA MET A 86 -16.46 -2.05 -20.90
C MET A 86 -16.85 -2.60 -22.28
N ILE A 87 -17.44 -3.80 -22.32
CA ILE A 87 -17.88 -4.43 -23.57
C ILE A 87 -19.01 -3.60 -24.20
N ASP A 88 -19.99 -3.17 -23.40
CA ASP A 88 -21.08 -2.30 -23.85
C ASP A 88 -20.56 -0.97 -24.40
N GLY A 89 -19.54 -0.38 -23.78
CA GLY A 89 -18.89 0.83 -24.29
C GLY A 89 -18.18 0.63 -25.63
N ILE A 90 -17.54 -0.52 -25.84
CA ILE A 90 -16.80 -0.84 -27.07
C ILE A 90 -17.76 -1.12 -28.23
N PHE A 91 -18.77 -1.96 -28.01
CA PHE A 91 -19.67 -2.42 -29.06
C PHE A 91 -20.93 -1.55 -29.20
N GLY A 92 -21.20 -0.67 -28.25
CA GLY A 92 -22.45 0.09 -28.18
C GLY A 92 -23.66 -0.81 -27.89
N THR A 93 -23.45 -1.89 -27.15
CA THR A 93 -24.51 -2.76 -26.66
C THR A 93 -25.04 -2.26 -25.31
N HIS A 94 -26.12 -2.86 -24.84
CA HIS A 94 -26.70 -2.59 -23.54
C HIS A 94 -27.00 -3.92 -22.84
N ARG A 95 -26.35 -4.15 -21.70
CA ARG A 95 -26.47 -5.37 -20.89
C ARG A 95 -26.20 -6.62 -21.71
N ILE A 96 -25.03 -6.70 -22.37
CA ILE A 96 -24.69 -7.80 -23.28
C ILE A 96 -24.82 -9.21 -22.64
N PHE A 97 -24.71 -9.32 -21.32
CA PHE A 97 -24.83 -10.59 -20.60
C PHE A 97 -26.26 -10.94 -20.17
N ASN A 98 -27.28 -10.17 -20.59
CA ASN A 98 -28.69 -10.46 -20.29
C ASN A 98 -29.14 -11.89 -20.67
N GLY A 99 -28.49 -12.50 -21.66
CA GLY A 99 -28.76 -13.88 -22.10
C GLY A 99 -28.47 -14.98 -21.05
N LEU A 100 -27.82 -14.66 -19.93
CA LEU A 100 -27.58 -15.60 -18.83
C LEU A 100 -28.82 -15.83 -17.92
N GLY A 101 -29.92 -15.13 -18.17
CA GLY A 101 -31.22 -15.36 -17.50
C GLY A 101 -31.15 -15.17 -15.98
N GLY A 102 -31.58 -16.19 -15.21
CA GLY A 102 -31.65 -16.09 -13.74
C GLY A 102 -30.31 -15.80 -13.07
N LEU A 103 -29.19 -16.28 -13.63
CA LEU A 103 -27.85 -15.99 -13.13
C LEU A 103 -27.51 -14.49 -13.29
N TYR A 104 -27.88 -13.88 -14.42
CA TYR A 104 -27.71 -12.45 -14.65
C TYR A 104 -28.45 -11.63 -13.60
N ASN A 105 -29.73 -11.96 -13.35
CA ASN A 105 -30.53 -11.27 -12.33
C ASN A 105 -29.91 -11.38 -10.94
N PHE A 106 -29.39 -12.55 -10.58
CA PHE A 106 -28.68 -12.75 -9.32
C PHE A 106 -27.40 -11.90 -9.24
N LEU A 107 -26.61 -11.83 -10.31
CA LEU A 107 -25.39 -11.02 -10.37
C LEU A 107 -25.69 -9.53 -10.20
N ILE A 108 -26.60 -8.98 -10.99
CA ILE A 108 -27.00 -7.55 -10.90
C ILE A 108 -27.54 -7.24 -9.49
N GLY A 109 -28.44 -8.08 -8.97
CA GLY A 109 -28.97 -7.89 -7.61
C GLY A 109 -27.88 -7.94 -6.53
N SER A 110 -26.87 -8.81 -6.70
CA SER A 110 -25.72 -8.87 -5.81
C SER A 110 -24.85 -7.61 -5.92
N PHE A 111 -24.61 -7.10 -7.12
CA PHE A 111 -23.86 -5.86 -7.34
C PHE A 111 -24.56 -4.66 -6.70
N GLU A 112 -25.89 -4.58 -6.73
CA GLU A 112 -26.65 -3.52 -6.06
C GLU A 112 -26.43 -3.49 -4.54
N ILE A 113 -26.57 -4.65 -3.90
CA ILE A 113 -26.36 -4.80 -2.46
C ILE A 113 -24.91 -4.47 -2.10
N LEU A 114 -23.96 -4.95 -2.90
CA LEU A 114 -22.54 -4.65 -2.70
C LEU A 114 -22.26 -3.16 -2.88
N ALA A 115 -22.79 -2.50 -3.91
CA ALA A 115 -22.61 -1.07 -4.12
C ALA A 115 -23.13 -0.24 -2.94
N LEU A 116 -24.30 -0.59 -2.39
CA LEU A 116 -24.84 0.06 -1.19
C LEU A 116 -23.93 -0.17 0.04
N THR A 117 -23.49 -1.40 0.28
CA THR A 117 -22.64 -1.70 1.44
C THR A 117 -21.24 -1.07 1.33
N VAL A 118 -20.68 -0.96 0.12
CA VAL A 118 -19.46 -0.19 -0.16
C VAL A 118 -19.69 1.28 0.16
N TRP A 119 -20.77 1.88 -0.38
CA TRP A 119 -21.13 3.27 -0.14
C TRP A 119 -21.23 3.59 1.37
N VAL A 120 -21.97 2.76 2.11
CA VAL A 120 -22.12 2.89 3.57
C VAL A 120 -20.78 2.72 4.28
N SER A 121 -19.96 1.77 3.85
CA SER A 121 -18.64 1.54 4.45
C SER A 121 -17.71 2.73 4.26
N CYS A 122 -17.69 3.33 3.07
CA CYS A 122 -16.89 4.51 2.76
C CYS A 122 -17.38 5.74 3.52
N ALA A 123 -18.71 5.92 3.66
CA ALA A 123 -19.29 6.98 4.47
C ALA A 123 -18.87 6.84 5.96
N ILE A 124 -18.95 5.62 6.51
CA ILE A 124 -18.49 5.35 7.88
C ILE A 124 -16.98 5.60 8.01
N PHE A 125 -16.16 5.22 7.02
CA PHE A 125 -14.73 5.53 7.04
C PHE A 125 -14.44 7.04 7.03
N LEU A 126 -15.18 7.83 6.24
CA LEU A 126 -15.08 9.29 6.24
C LEU A 126 -15.45 9.89 7.60
N ILE A 127 -16.54 9.43 8.20
CA ILE A 127 -16.97 9.87 9.55
C ILE A 127 -15.89 9.53 10.58
N ARG A 128 -15.40 8.28 10.59
CA ARG A 128 -14.36 7.83 11.52
C ARG A 128 -13.05 8.59 11.37
N ARG A 129 -12.75 9.08 10.16
CA ARG A 129 -11.52 9.83 9.88
C ARG A 129 -11.65 11.31 10.24
N ASN A 130 -12.72 11.97 9.81
CA ASN A 130 -12.85 13.42 9.87
C ASN A 130 -13.61 13.91 11.11
N ILE A 131 -14.54 13.10 11.65
CA ILE A 131 -15.36 13.47 12.81
C ILE A 131 -14.77 12.88 14.09
N LEU A 132 -14.51 11.56 14.13
CA LEU A 132 -14.01 10.90 15.35
C LEU A 132 -12.52 11.17 15.66
N LYS A 133 -11.79 11.77 14.72
CA LYS A 133 -10.40 12.25 14.88
C LYS A 133 -9.47 11.27 15.62
N MET A 134 -9.35 10.05 15.10
CA MET A 134 -8.49 9.01 15.70
C MET A 134 -7.02 9.46 15.81
N LYS A 135 -6.37 9.26 16.98
CA LYS A 135 -4.97 9.66 17.25
C LYS A 135 -3.96 9.24 16.17
N ARG A 136 -4.10 8.02 15.62
CA ARG A 136 -3.19 7.53 14.56
C ARG A 136 -3.32 8.29 13.22
N PHE A 137 -4.30 9.17 13.06
CA PHE A 137 -4.50 10.02 11.88
C PHE A 137 -4.19 11.50 12.15
N THR A 138 -3.62 11.83 13.31
CA THR A 138 -3.31 13.20 13.74
C THR A 138 -1.85 13.39 14.15
N GLY A 139 -0.95 12.47 13.77
CA GLY A 139 0.50 12.57 14.04
C GLY A 139 1.22 13.59 13.14
N VAL A 140 2.50 13.85 13.45
CA VAL A 140 3.37 14.80 12.73
C VAL A 140 3.56 14.43 11.26
N GLU A 141 3.49 13.15 10.94
CA GLU A 141 3.60 12.60 9.59
C GLU A 141 2.32 12.80 8.76
N MET A 142 1.19 13.10 9.41
CA MET A 142 -0.09 13.30 8.72
C MET A 142 -0.23 14.76 8.28
N THR A 143 0.60 15.15 7.31
CA THR A 143 0.53 16.47 6.64
C THR A 143 -0.72 16.58 5.76
N THR A 144 -0.86 17.68 5.01
CA THR A 144 -2.05 17.96 4.18
C THR A 144 -2.35 16.83 3.19
N TRP A 145 -1.34 16.36 2.45
CA TRP A 145 -1.54 15.36 1.39
C TRP A 145 -1.98 13.97 1.91
N PRO A 146 -1.29 13.32 2.87
CA PRO A 146 -1.74 12.06 3.46
C PRO A 146 -3.16 12.11 4.06
N LYS A 147 -3.59 13.29 4.53
CA LYS A 147 -4.96 13.50 5.03
C LYS A 147 -5.96 13.58 3.88
N SER A 148 -5.71 14.43 2.89
CA SER A 148 -6.62 14.67 1.76
C SER A 148 -6.73 13.48 0.81
N ASP A 149 -5.62 12.78 0.52
CA ASP A 149 -5.59 11.60 -0.37
C ASP A 149 -6.64 10.55 0.03
N ALA A 150 -6.70 10.20 1.32
CA ALA A 150 -7.70 9.26 1.83
C ALA A 150 -9.15 9.77 1.70
N ASN A 151 -9.36 11.09 1.82
CA ASN A 151 -10.68 11.67 1.63
C ASN A 151 -11.07 11.64 0.14
N TYR A 152 -10.15 11.95 -0.77
CA TYR A 152 -10.39 11.90 -2.22
C TYR A 152 -10.76 10.48 -2.66
N ILE A 153 -10.05 9.46 -2.17
CA ILE A 153 -10.38 8.05 -2.43
C ILE A 153 -11.81 7.75 -1.99
N LEU A 154 -12.13 7.98 -0.71
CA LEU A 154 -13.44 7.61 -0.15
C LEU A 154 -14.60 8.40 -0.79
N ILE A 155 -14.39 9.68 -1.11
CA ILE A 155 -15.40 10.50 -1.79
C ILE A 155 -15.59 10.02 -3.22
N THR A 156 -14.51 9.69 -3.93
CA THR A 156 -14.58 9.16 -5.30
C THR A 156 -15.34 7.83 -5.32
N GLU A 157 -15.04 6.90 -4.40
CA GLU A 157 -15.77 5.64 -4.27
C GLU A 157 -17.26 5.86 -4.01
N ILE A 158 -17.62 6.79 -3.12
CA ILE A 158 -19.01 7.17 -2.86
C ILE A 158 -19.69 7.71 -4.12
N LEU A 159 -19.04 8.62 -4.85
CA LEU A 159 -19.58 9.18 -6.08
C LEU A 159 -19.77 8.13 -7.17
N LEU A 160 -18.81 7.20 -7.32
CA LEU A 160 -18.91 6.09 -8.25
C LEU A 160 -20.07 5.15 -7.88
N MET A 161 -20.19 4.74 -6.62
CA MET A 161 -21.30 3.87 -6.20
C MET A 161 -22.66 4.58 -6.33
N SER A 162 -22.74 5.88 -6.05
CA SER A 162 -23.95 6.67 -6.28
C SER A 162 -24.32 6.70 -7.78
N ALA A 163 -23.35 6.94 -8.66
CA ALA A 163 -23.58 6.95 -10.10
C ALA A 163 -24.03 5.57 -10.60
N PHE A 164 -23.43 4.49 -10.10
CA PHE A 164 -23.84 3.12 -10.42
C PHE A 164 -25.30 2.83 -10.01
N LEU A 165 -25.68 3.17 -8.77
CA LEU A 165 -27.05 2.96 -8.29
C LEU A 165 -28.07 3.85 -9.02
N LEU A 166 -27.74 5.11 -9.32
CA LEU A 166 -28.60 6.00 -10.10
C LEU A 166 -28.76 5.54 -11.55
N MET A 167 -27.68 5.06 -12.18
CA MET A 167 -27.71 4.45 -13.50
C MET A 167 -28.67 3.26 -13.52
N ASN A 168 -28.55 2.33 -12.56
CA ASN A 168 -29.45 1.18 -12.45
C ASN A 168 -30.90 1.58 -12.15
N ALA A 169 -31.13 2.63 -11.36
CA ALA A 169 -32.48 3.12 -11.07
C ALA A 169 -33.13 3.70 -12.33
N ALA A 170 -32.37 4.47 -13.12
CA ALA A 170 -32.85 5.00 -14.38
C ALA A 170 -33.11 3.90 -15.41
N ASP A 171 -32.20 2.91 -15.51
CA ASP A 171 -32.36 1.72 -16.34
C ASP A 171 -33.61 0.91 -15.94
N ALA A 172 -33.81 0.61 -14.66
CA ALA A 172 -35.00 -0.10 -14.17
C ALA A 172 -36.31 0.63 -14.50
N LYS A 173 -36.33 1.96 -14.35
CA LYS A 173 -37.50 2.78 -14.70
C LYS A 173 -37.75 2.80 -16.20
N LEU A 174 -36.70 2.88 -17.03
CA LEU A 174 -36.80 2.80 -18.49
C LEU A 174 -37.31 1.44 -18.96
N GLN A 175 -36.83 0.36 -18.35
CA GLN A 175 -37.36 -0.99 -18.58
C GLN A 175 -38.87 -1.01 -18.27
N ALA A 176 -39.30 -0.52 -17.10
CA ALA A 176 -40.70 -0.50 -16.69
C ALA A 176 -41.62 0.32 -17.63
N LEU A 177 -41.09 1.39 -18.23
CA LEU A 177 -41.79 2.18 -19.26
C LEU A 177 -41.84 1.50 -20.63
N GLY A 178 -41.10 0.41 -20.84
CA GLY A 178 -40.99 -0.27 -22.12
C GLY A 178 -40.19 0.51 -23.15
N ALA A 179 -39.24 1.34 -22.70
CA ALA A 179 -38.40 2.15 -23.57
C ALA A 179 -37.65 1.29 -24.59
N SER A 180 -37.60 1.74 -25.84
CA SER A 180 -36.87 1.03 -26.90
C SER A 180 -35.37 0.94 -26.54
N HIS A 181 -34.70 -0.16 -26.88
CA HIS A 181 -33.29 -0.47 -26.53
C HIS A 181 -33.04 -0.99 -25.10
N TYR A 182 -33.98 -0.80 -24.16
CA TYR A 182 -33.83 -1.27 -22.77
C TYR A 182 -34.52 -2.63 -22.58
N VAL A 183 -33.72 -3.67 -22.33
CA VAL A 183 -34.20 -5.05 -22.14
C VAL A 183 -34.61 -5.29 -20.69
N GLN A 184 -35.71 -6.03 -20.49
CA GLN A 184 -36.17 -6.48 -19.17
C GLN A 184 -35.18 -7.50 -18.58
N ALA A 185 -34.18 -7.01 -17.84
CA ALA A 185 -33.09 -7.83 -17.34
C ALA A 185 -32.46 -7.21 -16.08
N GLY A 186 -32.06 -8.08 -15.16
CA GLY A 186 -31.49 -7.69 -13.87
C GLY A 186 -32.50 -7.80 -12.72
N ALA A 187 -31.99 -7.71 -11.49
CA ALA A 187 -32.79 -7.51 -10.30
C ALA A 187 -32.30 -6.24 -9.60
N PHE A 188 -33.23 -5.37 -9.20
CA PHE A 188 -32.91 -4.03 -8.68
C PHE A 188 -33.33 -3.84 -7.21
N PRO A 189 -32.82 -4.65 -6.26
CA PRO A 189 -33.26 -4.63 -4.87
C PRO A 189 -32.98 -3.30 -4.15
N VAL A 190 -32.02 -2.49 -4.61
CA VAL A 190 -31.66 -1.21 -4.00
C VAL A 190 -32.17 -0.06 -4.86
N SER A 191 -31.84 -0.08 -6.15
CA SER A 191 -32.14 1.04 -7.04
C SER A 191 -33.63 1.27 -7.26
N GLN A 192 -34.47 0.27 -6.98
CA GLN A 192 -35.93 0.45 -6.98
C GLN A 192 -36.41 1.57 -6.05
N PHE A 193 -35.72 1.80 -4.92
CA PHE A 193 -36.08 2.86 -3.97
C PHE A 193 -35.69 4.26 -4.43
N LEU A 194 -34.92 4.35 -5.51
CA LEU A 194 -34.48 5.62 -6.10
C LEU A 194 -35.32 6.03 -7.32
N MET A 195 -36.15 5.12 -7.86
CA MET A 195 -36.91 5.36 -9.09
C MET A 195 -37.87 6.56 -9.00
N ASP A 196 -38.49 6.76 -7.83
CA ASP A 196 -39.42 7.87 -7.58
C ASP A 196 -38.73 9.23 -7.48
N LEU A 197 -37.40 9.26 -7.28
CA LEU A 197 -36.60 10.47 -7.26
C LEU A 197 -36.20 10.92 -8.68
N LEU A 198 -36.40 10.06 -9.68
CA LEU A 198 -35.99 10.30 -11.06
C LEU A 198 -37.14 10.88 -11.90
N PRO A 199 -36.83 11.63 -12.98
CA PRO A 199 -37.84 12.15 -13.90
C PRO A 199 -38.73 11.06 -14.50
N ASP A 200 -39.93 11.43 -14.94
CA ASP A 200 -40.87 10.50 -15.60
C ASP A 200 -40.72 10.47 -17.13
N SER A 201 -40.03 11.46 -17.72
CA SER A 201 -39.82 11.49 -19.17
C SER A 201 -38.70 10.54 -19.60
N GLU A 202 -38.99 9.73 -20.61
CA GLU A 202 -38.04 8.76 -21.19
C GLU A 202 -36.72 9.43 -21.61
N SER A 203 -36.79 10.59 -22.27
CA SER A 203 -35.60 11.32 -22.71
C SER A 203 -34.72 11.82 -21.56
N ALA A 204 -35.32 12.26 -20.45
CA ALA A 204 -34.57 12.67 -19.28
C ALA A 204 -33.97 11.47 -18.54
N LEU A 205 -34.68 10.36 -18.48
CA LEU A 205 -34.17 9.12 -17.89
C LEU A 205 -32.97 8.58 -18.67
N ILE A 206 -33.03 8.55 -20.00
CA ILE A 206 -31.88 8.17 -20.85
C ILE A 206 -30.69 9.10 -20.59
N ALA A 207 -30.93 10.41 -20.43
CA ALA A 207 -29.87 11.36 -20.13
C ALA A 207 -29.22 11.11 -18.75
N VAL A 208 -30.01 10.78 -17.73
CA VAL A 208 -29.52 10.41 -16.40
C VAL A 208 -28.72 9.10 -16.46
N GLU A 209 -29.29 8.07 -17.09
CA GLU A 209 -28.69 6.74 -17.24
C GLU A 209 -27.32 6.83 -17.94
N ARG A 210 -27.27 7.44 -19.14
CA ARG A 210 -26.03 7.65 -19.89
C ARG A 210 -25.05 8.60 -19.22
N GLY A 211 -25.55 9.65 -18.57
CA GLY A 211 -24.72 10.57 -17.80
C GLY A 211 -24.01 9.88 -16.65
N CYS A 212 -24.74 9.07 -15.87
CA CYS A 212 -24.18 8.28 -14.78
C CYS A 212 -23.20 7.22 -15.29
N TRP A 213 -23.53 6.53 -16.38
CA TRP A 213 -22.63 5.55 -16.98
C TRP A 213 -21.31 6.18 -17.43
N TRP A 214 -21.35 7.31 -18.14
CA TRP A 214 -20.14 8.02 -18.57
C TRP A 214 -19.34 8.55 -17.40
N PHE A 215 -20.00 9.18 -16.41
CA PHE A 215 -19.36 9.63 -15.18
C PHE A 215 -18.65 8.48 -14.46
N HIS A 216 -19.33 7.33 -14.35
CA HIS A 216 -18.79 6.16 -13.68
C HIS A 216 -17.56 5.61 -14.40
N ILE A 217 -17.64 5.34 -15.71
CA ILE A 217 -16.51 4.72 -16.42
C ILE A 217 -15.33 5.67 -16.60
N ILE A 218 -15.58 6.96 -16.88
CA ILE A 218 -14.52 7.98 -16.90
C ILE A 218 -13.89 8.10 -15.51
N GLY A 219 -14.71 8.08 -14.46
CA GLY A 219 -14.24 8.11 -13.08
C GLY A 219 -13.37 6.90 -12.73
N ILE A 220 -13.71 5.69 -13.17
CA ILE A 220 -12.85 4.49 -13.01
C ILE A 220 -11.52 4.68 -13.75
N LEU A 221 -11.53 5.12 -15.01
CA LEU A 221 -10.31 5.31 -15.81
C LEU A 221 -9.41 6.42 -15.24
N ALA A 222 -10.00 7.47 -14.68
CA ALA A 222 -9.29 8.53 -13.96
C ALA A 222 -8.71 8.01 -12.65
N PHE A 223 -9.49 7.24 -11.87
CA PHE A 223 -9.04 6.65 -10.61
C PHE A 223 -7.89 5.66 -10.81
N LEU A 224 -7.92 4.87 -11.90
CA LEU A 224 -6.81 4.00 -12.32
C LEU A 224 -5.49 4.78 -12.43
N ASN A 225 -5.53 5.97 -13.04
CA ASN A 225 -4.36 6.84 -13.21
C ASN A 225 -3.99 7.62 -11.94
N TYR A 226 -4.91 7.71 -10.98
CA TYR A 226 -4.65 8.25 -9.65
C TYR A 226 -3.90 7.24 -8.75
N LEU A 227 -4.11 5.94 -8.95
CA LEU A 227 -3.53 4.88 -8.11
C LEU A 227 -2.03 5.06 -7.85
N PRO A 228 -1.14 5.25 -8.86
CA PRO A 228 0.32 5.31 -8.68
C PRO A 228 0.82 6.39 -7.71
N TYR A 229 0.01 7.41 -7.43
CA TYR A 229 0.37 8.56 -6.59
C TYR A 229 -0.35 8.56 -5.24
N SER A 230 -1.23 7.58 -5.01
CA SER A 230 -2.13 7.53 -3.87
C SER A 230 -1.80 6.36 -2.94
N LYS A 231 -2.28 6.41 -1.70
CA LYS A 231 -2.24 5.24 -0.81
C LYS A 231 -3.14 4.09 -1.28
N HIS A 232 -4.05 4.33 -2.23
CA HIS A 232 -4.89 3.27 -2.79
C HIS A 232 -4.09 2.32 -3.69
N PHE A 233 -2.85 2.68 -4.07
CA PHE A 233 -1.96 1.81 -4.84
C PHE A 233 -1.71 0.42 -4.21
N HIS A 234 -1.94 0.30 -2.90
CA HIS A 234 -1.86 -0.96 -2.18
C HIS A 234 -2.74 -2.07 -2.79
N ILE A 235 -3.84 -1.74 -3.48
CA ILE A 235 -4.68 -2.76 -4.14
C ILE A 235 -3.91 -3.54 -5.23
N LEU A 236 -2.84 -2.97 -5.77
CA LEU A 236 -1.96 -3.63 -6.74
C LEU A 236 -0.76 -4.25 -6.02
N PHE A 237 -0.05 -3.46 -5.22
CA PHE A 237 1.25 -3.86 -4.67
C PHE A 237 1.16 -4.74 -3.41
N ALA A 238 0.02 -4.83 -2.72
CA ALA A 238 -0.13 -5.73 -1.57
C ALA A 238 0.12 -7.20 -1.93
N PHE A 239 -0.20 -7.62 -3.16
CA PHE A 239 0.02 -8.99 -3.65
C PHE A 239 1.53 -9.31 -3.76
N PRO A 240 2.32 -8.64 -4.62
CA PRO A 240 3.75 -8.92 -4.70
C PRO A 240 4.46 -8.64 -3.36
N ASN A 241 4.04 -7.61 -2.60
CA ASN A 241 4.65 -7.30 -1.32
C ASN A 241 4.50 -8.44 -0.29
N THR A 242 3.30 -9.03 -0.18
CA THR A 242 3.07 -10.14 0.74
C THR A 242 3.77 -11.42 0.27
N TYR A 243 3.88 -11.65 -1.04
CA TYR A 243 4.64 -12.77 -1.60
C TYR A 243 6.15 -12.68 -1.26
N PHE A 244 6.77 -11.52 -1.46
CA PHE A 244 8.19 -11.29 -1.18
C PHE A 244 8.47 -10.89 0.28
N SER A 245 7.48 -10.99 1.17
CA SER A 245 7.65 -10.64 2.58
C SER A 245 8.69 -11.53 3.28
N ASN A 246 9.24 -11.02 4.39
CA ASN A 246 10.25 -11.73 5.17
C ASN A 246 9.64 -12.95 5.88
N LEU A 247 10.10 -14.15 5.52
CA LEU A 247 9.69 -15.44 6.09
C LEU A 247 10.47 -15.82 7.34
N GLU A 248 11.61 -15.18 7.60
CA GLU A 248 12.42 -15.44 8.79
C GLU A 248 11.68 -15.05 10.07
N PRO A 249 12.04 -15.68 11.21
CA PRO A 249 11.61 -15.28 12.54
C PRO A 249 11.56 -13.76 12.72
N LYS A 250 10.44 -13.29 13.29
CA LYS A 250 10.23 -11.87 13.52
C LYS A 250 11.23 -11.37 14.57
N GLY A 251 12.06 -10.41 14.16
CA GLY A 251 13.11 -9.83 15.01
C GLY A 251 14.50 -10.36 14.68
N GLU A 252 14.61 -11.34 13.78
CA GLU A 252 15.89 -11.77 13.25
C GLU A 252 16.49 -10.67 12.36
N PHE A 253 17.73 -10.29 12.66
CA PHE A 253 18.49 -9.34 11.87
C PHE A 253 19.31 -10.08 10.82
N THR A 254 19.37 -9.50 9.61
CA THR A 254 20.35 -9.92 8.62
C THR A 254 21.74 -9.62 9.13
N ASN A 255 22.76 -10.36 8.71
CA ASN A 255 24.15 -9.96 8.89
C ASN A 255 24.73 -9.54 7.54
N MET A 256 25.61 -8.54 7.51
CA MET A 256 26.28 -8.18 6.26
C MET A 256 27.33 -9.25 5.94
N ALA A 257 27.28 -9.80 4.73
CA ALA A 257 28.21 -10.85 4.31
C ALA A 257 29.67 -10.35 4.33
N SER A 258 29.91 -9.10 3.93
CA SER A 258 31.24 -8.46 3.97
C SER A 258 31.88 -8.50 5.35
N VAL A 259 31.11 -8.21 6.41
CA VAL A 259 31.61 -8.26 7.79
C VAL A 259 31.65 -9.71 8.30
N THR A 260 30.63 -10.50 8.01
CA THR A 260 30.50 -11.87 8.52
C THR A 260 31.61 -12.77 7.99
N ASN A 261 31.97 -12.64 6.72
CA ASN A 261 33.02 -13.44 6.10
C ASN A 261 34.39 -13.08 6.67
N GLU A 262 34.64 -11.79 6.93
CA GLU A 262 35.89 -11.35 7.54
C GLU A 262 36.04 -11.87 8.97
N VAL A 263 34.97 -11.76 9.78
CA VAL A 263 34.97 -12.31 11.14
C VAL A 263 35.17 -13.84 11.12
N LYS A 264 34.57 -14.55 10.17
CA LYS A 264 34.78 -16.00 10.02
C LYS A 264 36.23 -16.35 9.68
N ALA A 265 36.87 -15.59 8.78
CA ALA A 265 38.28 -15.80 8.45
C ALA A 265 39.21 -15.50 9.64
N MET A 266 38.84 -14.54 10.50
CA MET A 266 39.58 -14.27 11.74
C MET A 266 39.45 -15.40 12.77
N LEU A 267 38.30 -16.07 12.83
CA LEU A 267 38.03 -17.16 13.77
C LEU A 267 38.53 -18.53 13.29
N ASP A 268 38.54 -18.75 11.97
CA ASP A 268 38.95 -19.99 11.33
C ASP A 268 39.89 -19.69 10.15
N PRO A 269 41.21 -19.89 10.31
CA PRO A 269 42.20 -19.67 9.24
C PRO A 269 41.98 -20.53 7.99
N SER A 270 41.16 -21.58 8.04
CA SER A 270 40.81 -22.40 6.88
C SER A 270 39.64 -21.84 6.07
N PHE A 271 38.88 -20.89 6.64
CA PHE A 271 37.79 -20.23 5.94
C PHE A 271 38.34 -19.19 4.96
N VAL A 272 38.10 -19.40 3.67
CA VAL A 272 38.43 -18.43 2.61
C VAL A 272 37.20 -17.56 2.35
N PRO A 273 37.24 -16.25 2.66
CA PRO A 273 36.15 -15.34 2.33
C PRO A 273 35.86 -15.36 0.82
N ALA A 274 34.58 -15.44 0.46
CA ALA A 274 34.19 -15.08 -0.90
C ALA A 274 34.49 -13.59 -1.10
N GLU A 275 35.04 -13.22 -2.27
CA GLU A 275 35.23 -11.82 -2.63
C GLU A 275 33.88 -11.10 -2.55
N THR A 276 33.77 -10.17 -1.59
CA THR A 276 32.63 -9.27 -1.48
C THR A 276 33.04 -7.94 -2.08
N GLU A 277 32.24 -7.41 -3.00
CA GLU A 277 32.52 -6.10 -3.56
C GLU A 277 32.59 -5.03 -2.47
N PRO A 278 33.57 -4.11 -2.54
CA PRO A 278 33.64 -2.97 -1.63
C PRO A 278 32.38 -2.13 -1.82
N GLY A 279 31.59 -2.04 -0.75
CA GLY A 279 30.36 -1.28 -0.72
C GLY A 279 30.18 -0.62 0.64
N LYS A 280 29.30 0.37 0.71
CA LYS A 280 28.97 1.03 1.97
C LYS A 280 28.31 0.06 2.93
N PHE A 281 28.67 0.14 4.21
CA PHE A 281 27.97 -0.54 5.28
C PHE A 281 26.61 0.12 5.55
N GLY A 282 25.53 -0.66 5.49
CA GLY A 282 24.17 -0.14 5.67
C GLY A 282 23.66 0.70 4.50
N ALA A 283 22.84 1.71 4.80
CA ALA A 283 22.23 2.61 3.83
C ALA A 283 22.33 4.09 4.24
N LYS A 284 22.84 4.93 3.33
CA LYS A 284 22.75 6.40 3.46
C LYS A 284 21.49 6.92 2.79
N ASP A 285 21.23 6.45 1.58
CA ASP A 285 20.11 6.86 0.75
C ASP A 285 19.28 5.65 0.25
N VAL A 286 18.14 5.92 -0.38
CA VAL A 286 17.19 4.90 -0.87
C VAL A 286 17.79 3.91 -1.85
N THR A 287 18.81 4.29 -2.63
CA THR A 287 19.51 3.40 -3.57
C THR A 287 20.43 2.41 -2.85
N ASP A 288 20.79 2.69 -1.59
CA ASP A 288 21.56 1.75 -0.77
C ASP A 288 20.66 0.68 -0.13
N LEU A 289 19.34 0.88 -0.10
CA LEU A 289 18.36 -0.08 0.39
C LEU A 289 18.06 -1.17 -0.66
N THR A 290 17.46 -2.28 -0.23
CA THR A 290 17.07 -3.34 -1.17
C THR A 290 15.82 -2.98 -1.98
N TRP A 291 15.64 -3.59 -3.15
CA TRP A 291 14.41 -3.44 -3.94
C TRP A 291 13.14 -3.82 -3.14
N VAL A 292 13.27 -4.73 -2.17
CA VAL A 292 12.16 -5.13 -1.27
C VAL A 292 11.78 -3.98 -0.34
N ASN A 293 12.75 -3.22 0.19
CA ASN A 293 12.48 -2.05 1.02
C ASN A 293 11.76 -0.95 0.23
N LEU A 294 12.16 -0.73 -1.02
CA LEU A 294 11.53 0.25 -1.89
C LEU A 294 10.11 -0.16 -2.29
N MET A 295 9.89 -1.43 -2.61
CA MET A 295 8.54 -1.96 -2.87
C MET A 295 7.64 -1.83 -1.64
N ASN A 296 8.16 -2.15 -0.46
CA ASN A 296 7.46 -1.96 0.81
C ASN A 296 7.02 -0.50 1.01
N ALA A 297 7.85 0.46 0.64
CA ALA A 297 7.55 1.89 0.74
C ALA A 297 6.38 2.30 -0.18
N TYR A 298 6.40 1.87 -1.44
CA TYR A 298 5.29 2.08 -2.38
C TYR A 298 4.00 1.34 -1.98
N THR A 299 4.10 0.25 -1.21
CA THR A 299 2.94 -0.53 -0.74
C THR A 299 2.29 0.07 0.52
N CYS A 300 2.95 1.01 1.19
CA CYS A 300 2.48 1.56 2.46
C CYS A 300 1.09 2.20 2.34
N THR A 301 0.12 1.67 3.08
CA THR A 301 -1.27 2.18 3.11
C THR A 301 -1.47 3.41 3.99
N GLU A 302 -0.41 3.86 4.69
CA GLU A 302 -0.44 4.94 5.68
C GLU A 302 -1.48 4.75 6.80
N CYS A 303 -1.91 3.50 7.05
CA CYS A 303 -2.98 3.18 8.00
C CYS A 303 -2.63 3.45 9.47
N GLY A 304 -1.34 3.62 9.78
CA GLY A 304 -0.84 3.97 11.11
C GLY A 304 -0.95 2.85 12.15
N ARG A 305 -1.17 1.58 11.74
CA ARG A 305 -1.17 0.44 12.67
C ARG A 305 0.20 0.29 13.34
N CYS A 306 1.27 0.36 12.55
CA CYS A 306 2.65 0.29 13.03
C CYS A 306 3.00 1.43 14.02
N THR A 307 2.56 2.66 13.74
CA THR A 307 2.70 3.80 14.65
C THR A 307 1.95 3.59 15.96
N SER A 308 0.72 3.08 15.90
CA SER A 308 -0.11 2.91 17.09
C SER A 308 0.37 1.83 18.07
N VAL A 309 1.27 0.94 17.65
CA VAL A 309 1.86 -0.11 18.49
C VAL A 309 3.34 0.16 18.81
N CYS A 310 3.91 1.26 18.32
CA CYS A 310 5.32 1.58 18.53
C CYS A 310 5.53 2.14 19.95
N PRO A 311 6.31 1.48 20.82
CA PRO A 311 6.52 1.95 22.19
C PRO A 311 7.13 3.36 22.23
N ALA A 312 8.10 3.63 21.35
CA ALA A 312 8.74 4.94 21.23
C ALA A 312 7.74 6.05 20.89
N ASN A 313 6.86 5.81 19.91
CA ASN A 313 5.82 6.77 19.53
C ASN A 313 4.81 7.00 20.65
N ILE A 314 4.42 5.94 21.37
CA ILE A 314 3.48 6.01 22.49
C ILE A 314 4.03 6.92 23.60
N THR A 315 5.34 6.85 23.87
CA THR A 315 6.03 7.70 24.85
C THR A 315 6.35 9.11 24.37
N GLY A 316 5.93 9.48 23.14
CA GLY A 316 6.13 10.84 22.60
C GLY A 316 7.48 11.08 21.92
N LYS A 317 8.30 10.04 21.67
CA LYS A 317 9.52 10.18 20.85
C LYS A 317 9.16 10.39 19.38
N LEU A 318 10.09 10.95 18.60
CA LEU A 318 9.85 11.31 17.19
C LEU A 318 9.56 10.12 16.26
N LEU A 319 9.99 8.90 16.61
CA LEU A 319 9.82 7.74 15.75
C LEU A 319 8.34 7.44 15.45
N SER A 320 7.99 7.46 14.18
CA SER A 320 6.80 6.81 13.63
C SER A 320 7.22 5.83 12.54
N PRO A 321 7.05 4.50 12.72
CA PRO A 321 7.40 3.52 11.70
C PRO A 321 6.65 3.72 10.38
N ARG A 322 5.46 4.35 10.42
CA ARG A 322 4.75 4.78 9.21
C ARG A 322 5.53 5.88 8.47
N LYS A 323 6.02 6.89 9.20
CA LYS A 323 6.78 8.00 8.64
C LYS A 323 8.03 7.50 7.92
N ILE A 324 8.77 6.57 8.51
CA ILE A 324 9.91 5.90 7.87
C ILE A 324 9.56 5.37 6.46
N MET A 325 8.42 4.70 6.32
CA MET A 325 7.99 4.19 5.01
C MET A 325 7.56 5.31 4.05
N MET A 326 6.88 6.34 4.55
CA MET A 326 6.44 7.49 3.76
C MET A 326 7.65 8.28 3.24
N ASP A 327 8.59 8.60 4.11
CA ASP A 327 9.82 9.32 3.76
C ASP A 327 10.67 8.53 2.77
N THR A 328 10.78 7.20 2.96
CA THR A 328 11.46 6.31 2.01
C THR A 328 10.79 6.36 0.63
N ARG A 329 9.44 6.31 0.57
CA ARG A 329 8.68 6.40 -0.68
C ARG A 329 8.86 7.76 -1.34
N ASP A 330 8.78 8.82 -0.56
CA ASP A 330 8.86 10.19 -1.06
C ASP A 330 10.27 10.46 -1.61
N ARG A 331 11.32 10.01 -0.90
CA ARG A 331 12.71 10.09 -1.37
C ARG A 331 12.95 9.30 -2.66
N ILE A 332 12.52 8.03 -2.75
CA ILE A 332 12.72 7.24 -3.99
C ILE A 332 11.89 7.79 -5.16
N THR A 333 10.76 8.42 -4.88
CA THR A 333 9.96 9.11 -5.89
C THR A 333 10.67 10.37 -6.39
N GLU A 334 11.26 11.16 -5.48
CA GLU A 334 12.09 12.33 -5.84
C GLU A 334 13.30 11.91 -6.70
N VAL A 335 14.04 10.87 -6.30
CA VAL A 335 15.15 10.32 -7.10
C VAL A 335 14.68 9.92 -8.50
N GLY A 336 13.56 9.20 -8.60
CA GLY A 336 12.98 8.81 -9.89
C GLY A 336 12.57 10.00 -10.77
N GLN A 337 12.06 11.09 -10.18
CA GLN A 337 11.74 12.32 -10.90
C GLN A 337 13.00 13.06 -11.37
N ASN A 338 14.07 13.03 -10.57
CA ASN A 338 15.35 13.61 -10.94
C ASN A 338 16.00 12.85 -12.10
N ILE A 339 15.89 11.51 -12.12
CA ILE A 339 16.32 10.70 -13.27
C ILE A 339 15.57 11.08 -14.54
N ASP A 340 14.24 11.28 -14.45
CA ASP A 340 13.41 11.67 -15.59
C ASP A 340 13.80 13.06 -16.16
N LYS A 341 14.21 13.99 -15.30
CA LYS A 341 14.48 15.39 -15.68
C LYS A 341 15.95 15.65 -16.07
N HIS A 342 16.88 15.01 -15.37
CA HIS A 342 18.30 15.37 -15.40
C HIS A 342 19.21 14.19 -15.79
N GLY A 343 18.67 12.98 -15.95
CA GLY A 343 19.45 11.77 -16.24
C GLY A 343 19.85 10.98 -15.00
N ALA A 344 20.36 9.77 -15.21
CA ALA A 344 20.62 8.79 -14.15
C ALA A 344 21.71 9.21 -13.15
N ASP A 345 22.67 10.02 -13.57
CA ASP A 345 23.83 10.42 -12.78
C ASP A 345 23.61 11.71 -11.96
N HIS A 346 22.39 12.26 -11.97
CA HIS A 346 22.10 13.48 -11.25
C HIS A 346 22.15 13.28 -9.74
N GLN A 347 22.95 14.10 -9.06
CA GLN A 347 23.00 14.17 -7.60
C GLN A 347 22.33 15.46 -7.14
N ASP A 348 21.29 15.31 -6.33
CA ASP A 348 20.51 16.43 -5.76
C ASP A 348 21.02 16.90 -4.39
N GLY A 349 22.10 16.29 -3.90
CA GLY A 349 22.72 16.62 -2.61
C GLY A 349 21.92 16.18 -1.38
N LYS A 350 20.82 15.43 -1.56
CA LYS A 350 19.98 14.93 -0.46
C LYS A 350 20.22 13.45 -0.20
N SER A 351 19.87 12.99 0.99
CA SER A 351 19.85 11.56 1.35
C SER A 351 18.64 11.18 2.21
N LEU A 352 18.34 9.88 2.23
CA LEU A 352 17.29 9.35 3.11
C LEU A 352 17.59 9.63 4.60
N LEU A 353 18.83 9.43 5.04
CA LEU A 353 19.28 9.85 6.37
C LEU A 353 19.55 11.36 6.39
N ASP A 354 19.20 11.99 7.51
CA ASP A 354 19.38 13.41 7.84
C ASP A 354 18.49 14.41 7.09
N ASP A 355 18.16 14.23 5.80
CA ASP A 355 17.21 15.13 5.10
C ASP A 355 15.74 14.70 5.24
N TYR A 356 15.50 13.38 5.25
CA TYR A 356 14.15 12.80 5.30
C TYR A 356 13.86 12.12 6.64
N ILE A 357 14.79 11.27 7.08
CA ILE A 357 14.72 10.53 8.35
C ILE A 357 15.85 11.03 9.25
N SER A 358 15.48 11.57 10.41
CA SER A 358 16.45 12.07 11.39
C SER A 358 17.15 10.96 12.18
N ARG A 359 18.34 11.26 12.70
CA ARG A 359 19.05 10.36 13.63
C ARG A 359 18.25 10.06 14.90
N GLU A 360 17.50 11.03 15.42
CA GLU A 360 16.66 10.82 16.60
C GLU A 360 15.57 9.77 16.34
N GLU A 361 14.95 9.79 15.15
CA GLU A 361 13.95 8.80 14.77
C GLU A 361 14.53 7.39 14.72
N ILE A 362 15.69 7.21 14.07
CA ILE A 362 16.30 5.88 13.98
C ILE A 362 16.76 5.40 15.36
N TRP A 363 17.31 6.24 16.23
CA TRP A 363 17.81 5.85 17.56
C TRP A 363 16.70 5.67 18.61
N ALA A 364 15.53 6.25 18.39
CA ALA A 364 14.36 6.00 19.23
C ALA A 364 13.81 4.56 19.07
N CYS A 365 14.13 3.85 17.99
CA CYS A 365 13.68 2.47 17.76
C CYS A 365 14.26 1.51 18.81
N THR A 366 13.40 0.74 19.48
CA THR A 366 13.84 -0.29 20.43
C THR A 366 14.08 -1.66 19.78
N SER A 367 13.98 -1.75 18.46
CA SER A 367 14.16 -3.00 17.71
C SER A 367 13.20 -4.14 18.09
N CYS A 368 12.09 -3.85 18.79
CA CYS A 368 11.10 -4.83 19.28
C CYS A 368 10.21 -5.48 18.19
N ASN A 369 10.31 -5.04 16.94
CA ASN A 369 9.59 -5.58 15.79
C ASN A 369 8.04 -5.50 15.78
N ALA A 370 7.44 -4.79 16.75
CA ALA A 370 5.98 -4.63 16.84
C ALA A 370 5.34 -4.03 15.57
N CYS A 371 6.05 -3.10 14.90
CA CYS A 371 5.60 -2.47 13.67
C CYS A 371 5.40 -3.47 12.52
N VAL A 372 6.32 -4.42 12.36
CA VAL A 372 6.31 -5.45 11.32
C VAL A 372 5.20 -6.46 11.59
N GLN A 373 5.03 -6.86 12.85
CA GLN A 373 3.96 -7.79 13.24
C GLN A 373 2.56 -7.22 12.99
N ALA A 374 2.37 -5.92 13.27
CA ALA A 374 1.08 -5.23 13.15
C ALA A 374 0.73 -4.80 11.72
N CYS A 375 1.67 -4.84 10.79
CA CYS A 375 1.43 -4.44 9.41
C CYS A 375 0.44 -5.39 8.72
N PRO A 376 -0.64 -4.87 8.09
CA PRO A 376 -1.64 -5.72 7.45
C PRO A 376 -1.16 -6.34 6.13
N VAL A 377 -0.09 -5.80 5.55
CA VAL A 377 0.47 -6.19 4.24
C VAL A 377 1.95 -6.60 4.35
N ASN A 378 2.40 -6.99 5.55
CA ASN A 378 3.74 -7.51 5.84
C ASN A 378 4.94 -6.59 5.48
N ILE A 379 4.75 -5.27 5.51
CA ILE A 379 5.84 -4.30 5.38
C ILE A 379 6.80 -4.34 6.58
N ASP A 380 8.09 -4.16 6.31
CA ASP A 380 9.18 -4.16 7.28
C ASP A 380 9.90 -2.79 7.38
N PRO A 381 9.41 -1.85 8.21
CA PRO A 381 10.13 -0.60 8.47
C PRO A 381 11.37 -0.79 9.34
N LEU A 382 11.46 -1.89 10.09
CA LEU A 382 12.58 -2.13 11.00
C LEU A 382 13.87 -2.34 10.20
N GLN A 383 13.82 -3.09 9.10
CA GLN A 383 14.99 -3.33 8.25
C GLN A 383 15.62 -2.01 7.76
N ILE A 384 14.80 -1.06 7.31
CA ILE A 384 15.29 0.27 6.87
C ILE A 384 16.00 0.99 8.02
N ILE A 385 15.38 1.04 9.20
CA ILE A 385 15.98 1.69 10.38
C ILE A 385 17.33 1.06 10.74
N ILE A 386 17.46 -0.27 10.66
CA ILE A 386 18.71 -0.97 10.96
C ILE A 386 19.79 -0.64 9.94
N ASP A 387 19.47 -0.60 8.65
CA ASP A 387 20.45 -0.24 7.62
C ASP A 387 20.89 1.22 7.72
N LEU A 388 20.01 2.14 8.12
CA LEU A 388 20.38 3.52 8.43
C LEU A 388 21.30 3.61 9.66
N ARG A 389 21.02 2.84 10.72
CA ARG A 389 21.90 2.75 11.91
C ARG A 389 23.27 2.18 11.56
N ARG A 390 23.30 1.17 10.70
CA ARG A 390 24.54 0.55 10.22
C ARG A 390 25.45 1.57 9.55
N TYR A 391 24.88 2.36 8.64
CA TYR A 391 25.61 3.43 7.97
C TYR A 391 26.12 4.47 8.97
N ALA A 392 25.24 4.97 9.86
CA ALA A 392 25.63 5.96 10.86
C ALA A 392 26.81 5.48 11.75
N VAL A 393 26.81 4.21 12.16
CA VAL A 393 27.87 3.65 13.01
C VAL A 393 29.14 3.32 12.21
N MET A 394 29.04 2.57 11.12
CA MET A 394 30.22 1.97 10.49
C MET A 394 30.87 2.84 9.41
N GLU A 395 30.11 3.75 8.79
CA GLU A 395 30.65 4.69 7.80
C GLU A 395 30.99 6.03 8.43
N GLU A 396 30.19 6.49 9.41
CA GLU A 396 30.34 7.83 9.99
C GLU A 396 30.86 7.83 11.43
N SER A 397 30.98 6.67 12.08
CA SER A 397 31.37 6.57 13.50
C SER A 397 30.46 7.39 14.44
N GLN A 398 29.18 7.52 14.07
CA GLN A 398 28.18 8.29 14.80
C GLN A 398 27.14 7.36 15.44
N ALA A 399 27.20 7.25 16.76
CA ALA A 399 26.17 6.62 17.58
C ALA A 399 25.92 7.45 18.86
N PRO A 400 24.77 7.29 19.53
CA PRO A 400 24.53 7.84 20.84
C PRO A 400 25.64 7.45 21.82
N SER A 401 26.02 8.36 22.72
CA SER A 401 27.11 8.15 23.68
C SER A 401 26.94 6.90 24.53
N SER A 402 25.71 6.57 24.93
CA SER A 402 25.39 5.33 25.66
C SER A 402 25.68 4.07 24.86
N ILE A 403 25.45 4.10 23.54
CA ILE A 403 25.73 2.96 22.66
C ILE A 403 27.23 2.86 22.41
N ASN A 404 27.93 3.97 22.18
CA ASN A 404 29.39 3.96 22.06
C ASN A 404 30.07 3.42 23.33
N ALA A 405 29.59 3.83 24.50
CA ALA A 405 30.07 3.30 25.77
C ALA A 405 29.82 1.79 25.90
N MET A 406 28.64 1.32 25.48
CA MET A 406 28.32 -0.11 25.45
C MET A 406 29.24 -0.89 24.49
N MET A 407 29.45 -0.40 23.26
CA MET A 407 30.35 -1.05 22.30
C MET A 407 31.78 -1.14 22.84
N GLY A 408 32.30 -0.04 23.43
CA GLY A 408 33.61 -0.04 24.07
C GLY A 408 33.69 -1.00 25.26
N ASN A 409 32.63 -1.14 26.06
CA ASN A 409 32.60 -2.13 27.14
C ASN A 409 32.61 -3.57 26.59
N ILE A 410 31.89 -3.85 25.50
CA ILE A 410 31.87 -5.18 24.87
C ILE A 410 33.27 -5.52 24.34
N GLU A 411 33.93 -4.58 23.68
CA GLU A 411 35.28 -4.77 23.14
C GLU A 411 36.30 -5.04 24.25
N ASN A 412 36.28 -4.26 25.33
CA ASN A 412 37.31 -4.34 26.38
C ASN A 412 37.02 -5.37 27.48
N ASN A 413 35.75 -5.56 27.85
CA ASN A 413 35.34 -6.37 29.01
C ASN A 413 34.52 -7.61 28.63
N GLN A 414 34.18 -7.79 27.35
CA GLN A 414 33.27 -8.85 26.88
C GLN A 414 31.90 -8.80 27.58
N ALA A 415 31.46 -7.61 28.00
CA ALA A 415 30.17 -7.35 28.64
C ALA A 415 29.62 -5.98 28.25
N PRO A 416 28.29 -5.79 28.17
CA PRO A 416 27.68 -4.51 27.77
C PRO A 416 27.87 -3.36 28.78
N TRP A 417 28.12 -3.70 30.04
CA TRP A 417 28.44 -2.74 31.10
C TRP A 417 29.87 -2.93 31.61
N LYS A 418 30.34 -1.97 32.40
CA LYS A 418 31.68 -1.96 32.97
C LYS A 418 31.77 -2.91 34.19
N TYR A 419 31.80 -4.21 33.92
CA TYR A 419 32.07 -5.24 34.91
C TYR A 419 33.57 -5.55 35.00
N SER A 420 34.00 -6.08 36.14
CA SER A 420 35.28 -6.79 36.21
C SER A 420 35.20 -8.07 35.34
N PRO A 421 36.32 -8.62 34.83
CA PRO A 421 36.29 -9.87 34.09
C PRO A 421 35.67 -11.05 34.87
N ALA A 422 35.75 -11.04 36.20
CA ALA A 422 35.14 -12.05 37.07
C ALA A 422 33.61 -11.91 37.14
N ASP A 423 33.11 -10.67 37.09
CA ASP A 423 31.68 -10.32 37.22
C ASP A 423 30.97 -10.17 35.87
N ARG A 424 31.68 -10.42 34.75
CA ARG A 424 31.21 -10.10 33.40
C ARG A 424 29.91 -10.81 32.98
N PHE A 425 29.49 -11.84 33.70
CA PHE A 425 28.24 -12.57 33.45
C PHE A 425 27.07 -12.13 34.35
N ASN A 426 27.30 -11.29 35.36
CA ASN A 426 26.26 -10.88 36.31
C ASN A 426 25.06 -10.22 35.62
N TRP A 427 25.27 -9.58 34.46
CA TRP A 427 24.18 -8.99 33.67
C TRP A 427 23.22 -10.00 33.05
N ALA A 428 23.64 -11.26 32.88
CA ALA A 428 22.84 -12.31 32.27
C ALA A 428 22.00 -13.08 33.30
N GLU A 429 22.32 -12.95 34.60
CA GLU A 429 21.64 -13.72 35.65
C GLU A 429 20.23 -13.20 35.97
N GLY A 430 19.84 -12.02 35.45
CA GLY A 430 18.54 -11.40 35.70
C GLY A 430 18.43 -10.88 37.14
N ASP A 431 17.75 -9.75 37.34
CA ASP A 431 17.38 -9.29 38.68
C ASP A 431 16.31 -10.20 39.32
#